data_AF-A0A1J1LGT1-F1
#
_entry.id   AF-A0A1J1LGT1-F1
#
_cell.length_a   1.000
_cell.length_b   1.000
_cell.length_c   1.000
_cell.angle_alpha   90.00
_cell.angle_beta   90.00
_cell.angle_gamma   90.00
#
_symmetry.space_group_name_H-M   'P 1'
#
loop_
_entity.id
_entity.type
_entity.pdbx_description
1 polymer ?
#
loop_
_entity_poly.entity_id
_entity_poly.type
_entity_poly.pdbx_seq_one_letter_code
_entity_poly.pdbx_strand_id
1 'polypeptide(L)' 'MTPAKTDQPRPFWSRFRFLPYTVLGILIFYCNSTWDVNFFVKGYLTILELQTAIILLYFLMGRLSKSQNLNKDL' A
#
# COMPACT_ATOMS: atom_id res chain seq x y z
N MET A 1 28.14 10.52 33.10
CA MET A 1 27.42 9.26 32.85
C MET A 1 26.14 9.58 32.10
N THR A 2 26.10 9.30 30.80
CA THR A 2 24.90 9.46 29.97
C THR A 2 24.19 8.10 29.86
N PRO A 3 22.87 8.04 30.05
CA PRO A 3 22.16 6.76 30.08
C PRO A 3 22.14 6.11 28.69
N ALA A 4 22.37 4.79 28.68
CA ALA A 4 22.39 3.97 27.48
C ALA A 4 21.04 4.00 26.76
N LYS A 5 21.09 4.15 25.43
CA LYS A 5 19.94 4.17 24.53
C LYS A 5 19.31 2.76 24.51
N THR A 6 18.28 2.54 25.31
CA THR A 6 17.48 1.31 25.32
C THR A 6 16.90 1.03 23.94
N ASP A 7 17.27 -0.10 23.34
CA ASP A 7 16.71 -0.63 22.10
C ASP A 7 15.24 -0.99 22.30
N GLN A 8 14.38 -0.02 22.01
CA GLN A 8 12.93 -0.19 22.04
C GLN A 8 12.51 -1.15 20.91
N PRO A 9 11.79 -2.25 21.19
CA PRO A 9 11.35 -3.18 20.15
C PRO A 9 10.44 -2.44 19.19
N ARG A 10 10.89 -2.33 17.93
CA ARG A 10 10.13 -1.63 16.88
C ARG A 10 8.75 -2.28 16.77
N PRO A 11 7.65 -1.51 16.81
CA PRO A 11 6.32 -2.07 16.84
C PRO A 11 6.09 -2.95 15.61
N PHE A 12 5.60 -4.18 15.80
CA PHE A 12 5.31 -5.15 14.74
C PHE A 12 4.44 -4.56 13.61
N TRP A 13 3.62 -3.55 13.94
CA TRP A 13 2.83 -2.74 13.02
C TRP A 13 3.62 -1.99 11.93
N SER A 14 4.91 -1.70 12.15
CA SER A 14 5.79 -1.12 11.12
C SER A 14 6.00 -2.07 9.93
N ARG A 15 5.95 -3.39 10.18
CA ARG A 15 6.17 -4.41 9.15
C ARG A 15 4.98 -4.56 8.20
N PHE A 16 3.75 -4.27 8.67
CA PHE A 16 2.53 -4.28 7.85
C PHE A 16 2.33 -3.02 7.00
N ARG A 17 3.22 -2.02 7.13
CA ARG A 17 3.17 -0.81 6.28
C ARG A 17 3.28 -1.14 4.79
N PHE A 18 3.94 -2.24 4.42
CA PHE A 18 4.09 -2.69 3.03
C PHE A 18 2.94 -3.58 2.55
N LEU A 19 2.14 -4.14 3.45
CA LEU A 19 1.03 -5.03 3.11
C LEU A 19 0.06 -4.42 2.08
N PRO A 20 -0.40 -3.16 2.18
CA PRO A 20 -1.31 -2.61 1.18
C PRO A 20 -0.65 -2.45 -0.20
N TYR A 21 0.66 -2.19 -0.25
CA TYR A 21 1.41 -2.10 -1.50
C TYR A 21 1.49 -3.46 -2.19
N THR A 22 1.80 -4.51 -1.43
CA THR A 22 1.88 -5.89 -1.94
C THR A 22 0.54 -6.37 -2.45
N VAL A 23 -0.55 -6.13 -1.70
CA VAL A 23 -1.91 -6.53 -2.11
C VAL A 23 -2.34 -5.82 -3.40
N LEU A 24 -2.09 -4.51 -3.51
CA LEU A 24 -2.38 -3.77 -4.73
C LEU A 24 -1.53 -4.22 -5.92
N GLY A 25 -0.25 -4.49 -5.72
CA GLY A 25 0.62 -5.00 -6.78
C GLY A 25 0.14 -6.35 -7.32
N ILE A 26 -0.25 -7.28 -6.43
CA ILE A 26 -0.81 -8.58 -6.82
C ILE A 26 -2.14 -8.42 -7.56
N LEU A 27 -3.01 -7.51 -7.11
CA LEU A 27 -4.29 -7.26 -7.74
C LEU A 27 -4.13 -6.73 -9.17
N ILE A 28 -3.26 -5.74 -9.39
CA ILE A 28 -2.94 -5.21 -10.71
C ILE A 28 -2.35 -6.31 -11.60
N PHE A 29 -1.40 -7.07 -11.08
CA PHE A 29 -0.77 -8.16 -11.81
C PHE A 29 -1.80 -9.23 -12.24
N TYR A 30 -2.72 -9.61 -11.36
CA TYR A 30 -3.77 -10.58 -11.66
C TYR A 30 -4.77 -10.08 -12.71
N CYS A 31 -5.24 -8.84 -12.57
CA CYS A 31 -6.10 -8.21 -13.58
C CYS A 31 -5.39 -8.16 -14.93
N ASN A 32 -4.12 -7.75 -14.95
CA ASN A 32 -3.36 -7.64 -16.18
C ASN A 32 -3.07 -9.02 -16.82
N SER A 33 -2.79 -10.04 -16.00
CA SER A 33 -2.52 -11.40 -16.49
C SER A 33 -3.73 -12.07 -17.11
N THR A 34 -4.96 -11.71 -16.71
CA THR A 34 -6.20 -12.37 -17.16
C THR A 34 -6.69 -11.84 -18.52
N TRP A 35 -6.25 -10.64 -18.94
CA TRP A 35 -6.73 -10.02 -20.17
C TRP A 35 -5.88 -10.42 -21.38
N ASP A 36 -6.48 -11.21 -22.27
CA ASP A 36 -5.93 -11.60 -23.58
C ASP A 36 -6.32 -10.55 -24.64
N VAL A 37 -5.88 -9.30 -24.41
CA VAL A 37 -6.10 -8.17 -25.31
C VAL A 37 -4.82 -7.84 -26.07
N ASN A 38 -4.98 -7.24 -27.26
CA ASN A 38 -3.88 -6.83 -28.12
C ASN A 38 -2.78 -6.10 -27.31
N PHE A 39 -1.51 -6.46 -27.53
CA PHE A 39 -0.38 -6.08 -26.65
C PHE A 39 -0.29 -4.56 -26.38
N PHE A 40 -0.62 -3.75 -27.37
CA PHE A 40 -0.67 -2.28 -27.25
C PHE A 40 -1.76 -1.78 -26.30
N VAL A 41 -2.95 -2.38 -26.37
CA VAL A 41 -4.08 -2.07 -25.50
C VAL A 41 -3.80 -2.56 -24.08
N LYS A 42 -3.15 -3.73 -23.96
CA LYS A 42 -2.74 -4.29 -22.68
C LYS A 42 -1.79 -3.36 -21.93
N GLY A 43 -0.75 -2.87 -22.59
CA GLY A 43 0.22 -1.95 -21.98
C GLY A 43 -0.41 -0.63 -21.53
N TYR A 44 -1.31 -0.04 -22.33
CA TYR A 44 -2.04 1.17 -21.96
C TYR A 44 -2.93 0.94 -20.73
N LEU A 45 -3.64 -0.19 -20.69
CA LEU A 45 -4.46 -0.57 -19.54
C LEU A 45 -3.61 -0.81 -18.28
N THR A 46 -2.44 -1.45 -18.41
CA THR A 46 -1.50 -1.63 -17.27
C THR A 46 -1.10 -0.29 -16.65
N ILE A 47 -0.80 0.71 -17.48
CA ILE A 47 -0.39 2.04 -17.02
C ILE A 47 -1.57 2.73 -16.29
N LEU A 48 -2.78 2.62 -16.84
CA LEU A 48 -4.00 3.17 -16.20
C LEU A 48 -4.32 2.47 -14.88
N GLU A 49 -4.20 1.14 -14.81
CA GLU A 49 -4.37 0.37 -13.57
C GLU A 49 -3.35 0.78 -12.52
N LEU A 50 -2.08 0.99 -12.91
CA LEU A 50 -1.02 1.44 -12.02
C LEU A 50 -1.31 2.85 -11.46
N GLN A 51 -1.71 3.80 -12.30
CA GLN A 51 -2.06 5.14 -11.85
C GLN A 51 -3.26 5.13 -10.90
N THR A 52 -4.30 4.37 -11.24
CA THR A 52 -5.51 4.22 -10.42
C THR A 52 -5.18 3.57 -9.08
N ALA A 53 -4.32 2.56 -9.08
CA ALA A 53 -3.84 1.89 -7.88
C ALA A 53 -3.07 2.82 -6.95
N ILE A 54 -2.21 3.69 -7.48
CA ILE A 54 -1.47 4.68 -6.67
C ILE A 54 -2.43 5.66 -6.01
N ILE A 55 -3.45 6.14 -6.73
CA ILE A 55 -4.47 7.05 -6.19
C ILE A 55 -5.28 6.36 -5.08
N LEU A 56 -5.74 5.13 -5.33
CA LEU A 56 -6.45 4.32 -4.34
C LEU A 56 -5.60 4.08 -3.09
N LEU A 57 -4.32 3.78 -3.28
CA LEU A 57 -3.39 3.56 -2.19
C LEU A 57 -3.22 4.82 -1.34
N TYR A 58 -2.99 5.97 -1.97
CA TYR A 58 -2.87 7.25 -1.28
C TYR A 58 -4.13 7.56 -0.46
N PHE A 59 -5.31 7.37 -1.08
CA PHE A 59 -6.59 7.57 -0.42
C PHE A 59 -6.79 6.62 0.76
N LEU A 60 -6.48 5.33 0.57
CA LEU A 60 -6.60 4.31 1.61
C LEU A 60 -5.67 4.61 2.79
N MET A 61 -4.43 5.03 2.52
CA MET A 61 -3.46 5.41 3.55
C MET A 61 -3.92 6.64 4.34
N GLY A 62 -4.49 7.65 3.67
CA GLY A 62 -5.08 8.82 4.32
C GLY A 62 -6.27 8.46 5.21
N ARG A 63 -7.16 7.57 4.72
CA ARG A 63 -8.31 7.08 5.49
C ARG A 63 -7.89 6.24 6.70
N LEU A 64 -6.93 5.33 6.53
CA LEU A 64 -6.39 4.49 7.61
C LEU A 64 -5.69 5.33 8.67
N SER A 65 -4.90 6.33 8.26
CA SER A 65 -4.25 7.27 9.19
C SER A 65 -5.28 8.04 10.02
N LYS A 66 -6.36 8.54 9.39
CA LYS A 66 -7.44 9.23 10.11
C LYS A 66 -8.14 8.30 11.11
N SER A 67 -8.39 7.05 10.73
CA SER A 67 -9.01 6.05 11.61
C SER A 67 -8.13 5.61 12.77
N GLN A 68 -6.80 5.60 12.61
CA GLN A 68 -5.86 5.29 13.68
C GLN A 68 -5.67 6.44 14.67
N ASN A 69 -5.82 7.69 14.23
CA ASN A 69 -5.80 8.84 15.14
C ASN A 69 -7.10 8.94 15.97
N LEU A 70 -8.27 8.68 15.37
CA LEU A 70 -9.55 8.68 16.09
C LEU A 70 -9.60 7.69 17.27
N ASN A 71 -8.89 6.57 17.20
CA ASN A 71 -8.87 5.53 18.24
C ASN A 71 -7.81 5.78 19.32
N LYS A 72 -6.95 6.79 19.17
CA LYS A 72 -5.97 7.20 20.19
C LYS A 72 -6.50 8.30 21.11
N ASP A 73 -7.58 8.97 20.71
CA ASP A 73 -8.23 10.06 21.44
C ASP A 73 -9.43 9.62 22.30
N LEU A 74 -9.61 8.30 22.49
CA LEU A 74 -10.69 7.67 23.27
C LEU A 74 -10.08 6.75 24.33
#